data_AF-A0A1G8ZDY5-F1
#
_entry.id   AF-A0A1G8ZDY5-F1
#
_cell.length_a   1.000
_cell.length_b   1.000
_cell.length_c   1.000
_cell.angle_alpha   90.00
_cell.angle_beta   90.00
_cell.angle_gamma   90.00
#
_symmetry.space_group_name_H-M   'P 1'
#
loop_
_entity.id
_entity.type
_entity.pdbx_description
1 polymer ?
#
loop_
_entity_poly.entity_id
_entity_poly.type
_entity_poly.pdbx_seq_one_letter_code
_entity_poly.pdbx_strand_id
1 'polypeptide(L)'
;MSATWCQFKGVRVASLLLGLGLLSGPGLTAENSNFQVRAESATRETDYTLGSIARQHITLHVPPGFELDPSSLPPPAQNEAIELRNAHWKTQDMAHERLIMLDIDWQIFAAGDTVKTLPLKKLHLEFRRDQQRLAVDVPADKVIVSSLLPARIDAEHVKLYPDTPLPEWPLASQLWQLAGWLSLLGISVLYLLWYFGWIQLPQEKRMPFRQAWRTIRRLPDDGNAARMQAMRLISRAMDQCAGYAVTIENLPGLLATQTAIAAHAEALRHFYQEVQHAFFAGQQAAWSLEELKQLARRLSQVEVS
;
A
#
# COMPACT_ATOMS: atom_id res chain seq x y z
N MET A 1 17.43 -72.26 54.02
CA MET A 1 16.71 -73.54 54.19
C MET A 1 15.53 -73.51 53.24
N SER A 2 15.69 -74.00 52.02
CA SER A 2 15.44 -75.40 51.63
C SER A 2 13.98 -75.80 51.76
N ALA A 3 13.33 -75.88 50.59
CA ALA A 3 12.40 -76.92 50.13
C ALA A 3 11.21 -77.32 51.02
N THR A 4 10.03 -77.39 50.42
CA THR A 4 9.08 -78.54 50.46
C THR A 4 7.81 -78.16 49.67
N TRP A 5 7.47 -78.81 48.55
CA TRP A 5 6.98 -80.18 48.29
C TRP A 5 5.44 -80.35 48.42
N CYS A 6 4.96 -81.30 47.60
CA CYS A 6 3.66 -82.01 47.60
C CYS A 6 2.49 -81.35 46.85
N GLN A 7 2.14 -81.84 45.65
CA GLN A 7 1.46 -83.11 45.29
C GLN A 7 -0.04 -83.11 45.59
N PHE A 8 -0.85 -83.30 44.54
CA PHE A 8 -1.94 -84.29 44.56
C PHE A 8 -2.22 -84.81 43.13
N LYS A 9 -2.26 -86.15 43.02
CA LYS A 9 -2.65 -86.94 41.84
C LYS A 9 -4.15 -87.28 41.92
N GLY A 10 -4.82 -87.46 40.78
CA GLY A 10 -6.16 -88.06 40.69
C GLY A 10 -6.65 -88.21 39.25
N VAL A 11 -6.24 -89.27 38.53
CA VAL A 11 -7.07 -90.43 38.09
C VAL A 11 -8.03 -90.18 36.90
N ARG A 12 -7.48 -90.50 35.73
CA ARG A 12 -7.95 -91.27 34.55
C ARG A 12 -9.38 -91.89 34.43
N VAL A 13 -9.95 -91.65 33.23
CA VAL A 13 -10.55 -92.58 32.22
C VAL A 13 -12.07 -92.77 32.13
N ALA A 14 -12.63 -92.38 30.97
CA ALA A 14 -13.52 -93.14 30.05
C ALA A 14 -13.80 -92.25 28.80
N SER A 15 -13.33 -92.53 27.57
CA SER A 15 -13.87 -93.45 26.54
C SER A 15 -15.35 -93.16 26.21
N LEU A 16 -15.84 -92.97 24.97
CA LEU A 16 -15.39 -93.28 23.60
C LEU A 16 -16.38 -92.64 22.58
N LEU A 17 -16.00 -92.63 21.29
CA LEU A 17 -16.79 -92.49 20.02
C LEU A 17 -16.53 -91.18 19.23
N LEU A 18 -15.69 -91.19 18.19
CA LEU A 18 -15.80 -91.70 16.80
C LEU A 18 -16.29 -90.63 15.81
N GLY A 19 -15.38 -90.21 14.93
CA GLY A 19 -15.66 -89.38 13.75
C GLY A 19 -14.38 -89.10 12.95
N LEU A 20 -14.09 -89.97 11.97
CA LEU A 20 -13.22 -89.66 10.81
C LEU A 20 -13.72 -88.37 10.14
N GLY A 21 -12.93 -87.49 9.53
CA GLY A 21 -11.53 -87.45 9.14
C GLY A 21 -11.40 -86.34 8.08
N LEU A 22 -10.25 -85.66 8.02
CA LEU A 22 -9.58 -85.13 6.81
C LEU A 22 -8.47 -84.16 7.25
N LEU A 23 -7.24 -84.50 6.87
CA LEU A 23 -6.06 -83.66 6.98
C LEU A 23 -6.18 -82.43 6.09
N SER A 24 -5.82 -81.25 6.59
CA SER A 24 -5.19 -80.15 5.83
C SER A 24 -4.71 -79.03 6.77
N GLY A 25 -3.40 -78.91 6.93
CA GLY A 25 -2.63 -77.65 7.08
C GLY A 25 -2.75 -76.84 8.38
N PRO A 26 -1.64 -76.43 9.02
CA PRO A 26 -1.67 -75.46 10.10
C PRO A 26 -1.93 -74.08 9.48
N GLY A 27 -3.19 -73.64 9.50
CA GLY A 27 -3.46 -72.22 9.43
C GLY A 27 -2.90 -71.61 10.70
N LEU A 28 -1.76 -70.92 10.57
CA LEU A 28 -1.25 -70.00 11.59
C LEU A 28 -2.41 -69.09 12.00
N THR A 29 -3.05 -69.41 13.12
CA THR A 29 -3.91 -68.48 13.83
C THR A 29 -2.99 -67.34 14.23
N ALA A 30 -3.05 -66.24 13.47
CA ALA A 30 -2.57 -64.96 13.91
C ALA A 30 -3.19 -64.73 15.29
N GLU A 31 -2.32 -64.70 16.29
CA GLU A 31 -2.64 -64.34 17.65
C GLU A 31 -3.27 -62.94 17.58
N ASN A 32 -4.60 -62.89 17.59
CA ASN A 32 -5.36 -61.67 17.80
C ASN A 32 -5.13 -61.28 19.27
N SER A 33 -3.93 -60.76 19.54
CA SER A 33 -3.68 -59.95 20.71
C SER A 33 -4.65 -58.79 20.62
N ASN A 34 -5.66 -58.83 21.49
CA ASN A 34 -6.71 -57.84 21.58
C ASN A 34 -6.07 -56.55 22.12
N PHE A 35 -5.35 -55.83 21.26
CA PHE A 35 -4.66 -54.59 21.61
C PHE A 35 -5.72 -53.54 21.93
N GLN A 36 -5.82 -53.19 23.20
CA GLN A 36 -6.77 -52.20 23.66
C GLN A 36 -6.21 -50.81 23.41
N VAL A 37 -6.83 -50.08 22.49
CA VAL A 37 -6.48 -48.69 22.19
C VAL A 37 -6.76 -47.83 23.42
N ARG A 38 -5.77 -47.07 23.85
CA ARG A 38 -5.86 -46.20 25.03
C ARG A 38 -5.59 -44.76 24.63
N ALA A 39 -6.48 -43.86 25.03
CA ALA A 39 -6.32 -42.43 24.86
C ALA A 39 -6.32 -41.76 26.24
N GLU A 40 -5.29 -40.97 26.51
CA GLU A 40 -5.18 -40.15 27.72
C GLU A 40 -5.12 -38.69 27.29
N SER A 41 -5.97 -37.85 27.88
CA SER A 41 -5.99 -36.42 27.63
C SER A 41 -5.69 -35.68 28.92
N ALA A 42 -4.84 -34.67 28.85
CA ALA A 42 -4.52 -33.79 29.96
C ALA A 42 -4.47 -32.34 29.46
N THR A 43 -5.27 -31.49 30.10
CA THR A 43 -5.25 -30.04 29.93
C THR A 43 -5.11 -29.39 31.30
N ARG A 44 -4.41 -28.26 31.38
CA ARG A 44 -4.51 -27.43 32.57
C ARG A 44 -5.96 -26.93 32.66
N GLU A 45 -6.59 -27.03 33.82
CA GLU A 45 -7.99 -26.59 33.96
C GLU A 45 -8.11 -25.09 34.28
N THR A 46 -7.12 -24.46 34.90
CA THR A 46 -7.21 -23.09 35.43
C THR A 46 -6.29 -22.10 34.71
N ASP A 47 -6.36 -20.82 35.10
CA ASP A 47 -5.52 -19.71 34.62
C ASP A 47 -5.87 -19.18 33.21
N TYR A 48 -7.10 -19.36 32.77
CA TYR A 48 -7.55 -18.85 31.48
C TYR A 48 -8.40 -17.60 31.59
N THR A 49 -8.16 -16.66 30.69
CA THR A 49 -8.99 -15.45 30.47
C THR A 49 -9.36 -15.36 28.99
N LEU A 50 -10.23 -14.41 28.65
CA LEU A 50 -10.56 -14.12 27.25
C LEU A 50 -9.27 -13.90 26.42
N GLY A 51 -9.15 -14.62 25.31
CA GLY A 51 -7.98 -14.57 24.41
C GLY A 51 -6.84 -15.51 24.78
N SER A 52 -6.93 -16.25 25.89
CA SER A 52 -5.91 -17.23 26.28
C SER A 52 -5.91 -18.45 25.36
N ILE A 53 -4.80 -19.20 25.38
CA ILE A 53 -4.63 -20.46 24.64
C ILE A 53 -4.50 -21.60 25.64
N ALA A 54 -5.44 -22.54 25.61
CA ALA A 54 -5.39 -23.78 26.38
C ALA A 54 -4.72 -24.87 25.55
N ARG A 55 -3.68 -25.49 26.12
CA ARG A 55 -2.96 -26.60 25.48
C ARG A 55 -3.44 -27.92 26.03
N GLN A 56 -3.99 -28.75 25.15
CA GLN A 56 -4.42 -30.10 25.46
C GLN A 56 -3.37 -31.08 24.94
N HIS A 57 -2.83 -31.89 25.85
CA HIS A 57 -1.87 -32.96 25.56
C HIS A 57 -2.62 -34.28 25.51
N ILE A 58 -2.54 -34.99 24.39
CA ILE A 58 -3.23 -36.27 24.18
C ILE A 58 -2.19 -37.34 23.85
N THR A 59 -2.15 -38.39 24.65
CA THR A 59 -1.29 -39.56 24.44
C THR A 59 -2.16 -40.73 23.98
N LEU A 60 -1.84 -41.26 22.80
CA LEU A 60 -2.61 -42.32 22.15
C LEU A 60 -1.72 -43.55 21.97
N HIS A 61 -2.19 -44.68 22.48
CA HIS A 61 -1.59 -46.00 22.28
C HIS A 61 -2.37 -46.71 21.18
N VAL A 62 -1.77 -46.85 20.00
CA VAL A 62 -2.38 -47.51 18.84
C VAL A 62 -1.54 -48.70 18.37
N PRO A 63 -2.12 -49.68 17.66
CA PRO A 63 -1.33 -50.77 17.11
C PRO A 63 -0.25 -50.27 16.13
N PRO A 64 0.86 -51.00 15.97
CA PRO A 64 1.94 -50.59 15.08
C PRO A 64 1.46 -50.47 13.63
N GLY A 65 1.98 -49.46 12.94
CA GLY A 65 1.69 -49.17 11.53
C GLY A 65 0.43 -48.35 11.26
N PHE A 66 -0.34 -47.98 12.29
CA PHE A 66 -1.45 -47.02 12.14
C PHE A 66 -0.93 -45.58 12.14
N GLU A 67 -1.45 -44.75 11.23
CA GLU A 67 -1.12 -43.32 11.14
C GLU A 67 -2.37 -42.47 11.35
N LEU A 68 -2.22 -41.34 12.04
CA LEU A 68 -3.31 -40.39 12.27
C LEU A 68 -3.71 -39.74 10.93
N ASP A 69 -5.00 -39.72 10.65
CA ASP A 69 -5.56 -38.99 9.52
C ASP A 69 -5.76 -37.52 9.90
N PRO A 70 -5.04 -36.56 9.28
CA PRO A 70 -5.19 -35.14 9.62
C PRO A 70 -6.61 -34.61 9.37
N SER A 71 -7.37 -35.24 8.48
CA SER A 71 -8.75 -34.83 8.16
C SER A 71 -9.76 -35.17 9.24
N SER A 72 -9.39 -36.01 10.23
CA SER A 72 -10.24 -36.29 11.40
C SER A 72 -10.17 -35.20 12.47
N LEU A 73 -9.22 -34.25 12.36
CA LEU A 73 -9.13 -33.14 13.30
C LEU A 73 -10.25 -32.11 13.03
N PRO A 74 -10.81 -31.48 14.07
CA PRO A 74 -11.83 -30.44 13.88
C PRO A 74 -11.28 -29.30 13.00
N PRO A 75 -12.06 -28.74 12.06
CA PRO A 75 -11.62 -27.57 11.33
C PRO A 75 -11.53 -26.36 12.27
N PRO A 76 -10.68 -25.36 11.97
CA PRO A 76 -10.75 -24.04 12.60
C PRO A 76 -12.15 -23.45 12.35
N ALA A 77 -12.96 -23.35 13.39
CA ALA A 77 -14.29 -22.74 13.32
C ALA A 77 -14.16 -21.22 13.49
N GLN A 78 -15.13 -20.46 12.98
CA GLN A 78 -15.26 -19.03 13.24
C GLN A 78 -16.54 -18.79 14.06
N ASN A 79 -16.45 -17.94 15.08
CA ASN A 79 -17.54 -17.54 15.99
C ASN A 79 -17.93 -18.61 17.02
N GLU A 80 -16.98 -19.45 17.44
CA GLU A 80 -17.22 -20.34 18.58
C GLU A 80 -16.55 -19.83 19.86
N ALA A 81 -17.07 -20.25 21.02
CA ALA A 81 -16.50 -19.88 22.31
C ALA A 81 -15.06 -20.39 22.48
N ILE A 82 -14.75 -21.54 21.88
CA ILE A 82 -13.43 -22.17 21.86
C ILE A 82 -13.16 -22.67 20.44
N GLU A 83 -12.03 -22.24 19.88
CA GLU A 83 -11.64 -22.57 18.51
C GLU A 83 -10.31 -23.31 18.48
N LEU A 84 -10.17 -24.25 17.54
CA LEU A 84 -8.90 -24.91 17.26
C LEU A 84 -7.99 -23.94 16.52
N ARG A 85 -6.82 -23.62 17.11
CA ARG A 85 -5.83 -22.75 16.46
C ARG A 85 -4.76 -23.56 15.74
N ASN A 86 -4.27 -24.61 16.38
CA ASN A 86 -3.21 -25.44 15.86
C ASN A 86 -3.28 -26.85 16.45
N ALA A 87 -2.82 -27.84 15.68
CA ALA A 87 -2.67 -29.21 16.13
C ALA A 87 -1.35 -29.76 15.58
N HIS A 88 -0.52 -30.32 16.45
CA HIS A 88 0.74 -30.95 16.06
C HIS A 88 0.86 -32.29 16.75
N TRP A 89 1.47 -33.26 16.07
CA TRP A 89 1.67 -34.58 16.64
C TRP A 89 3.04 -35.15 16.32
N LYS A 90 3.48 -36.03 17.20
CA LYS A 90 4.70 -36.83 17.04
C LYS A 90 4.34 -38.29 17.24
N THR A 91 4.98 -39.12 16.44
CA THR A 91 4.79 -40.57 16.48
C THR A 91 6.08 -41.23 16.94
N GLN A 92 5.97 -42.19 17.85
CA GLN A 92 7.07 -43.00 18.32
C GLN A 92 6.68 -44.48 18.23
N ASP A 93 7.42 -45.24 17.42
CA ASP A 93 7.25 -46.68 17.31
C ASP A 93 7.92 -47.39 18.49
N MET A 94 7.16 -48.27 19.15
CA MET A 94 7.66 -49.20 20.16
C MET A 94 7.48 -50.64 19.67
N ALA A 95 8.05 -51.61 20.39
CA ALA A 95 8.11 -53.01 19.94
C ALA A 95 6.73 -53.67 19.69
N HIS A 96 5.68 -53.23 20.41
CA HIS A 96 4.34 -53.83 20.34
C HIS A 96 3.22 -52.79 20.14
N GLU A 97 3.56 -51.50 20.12
CA GLU A 97 2.61 -50.40 20.01
C GLU A 97 3.26 -49.19 19.35
N ARG A 98 2.43 -48.29 18.85
CA ARG A 98 2.84 -46.98 18.37
C ARG A 98 2.23 -45.93 19.29
N LEU A 99 3.09 -45.09 19.86
CA LEU A 99 2.70 -43.97 20.69
C LEU A 99 2.53 -42.73 19.81
N ILE A 100 1.38 -42.08 19.90
CA ILE A 100 1.13 -40.80 19.22
C ILE A 100 0.86 -39.74 20.28
N MET A 101 1.73 -38.74 20.32
CA MET A 101 1.61 -37.57 21.19
C MET A 101 1.02 -36.43 20.35
N LEU A 102 -0.21 -36.05 20.64
CA LEU A 102 -0.97 -35.01 19.93
C LEU A 102 -1.16 -33.80 20.87
N ASP A 103 -0.68 -32.66 20.42
CA ASP A 103 -0.73 -31.39 21.12
C ASP A 103 -1.67 -30.44 20.38
N ILE A 104 -2.72 -30.00 21.07
CA ILE A 104 -3.77 -29.16 20.51
C ILE A 104 -3.82 -27.81 21.23
N ASP A 105 -3.76 -26.72 20.45
CA ASP A 105 -3.91 -25.35 20.92
C ASP A 105 -5.35 -24.87 20.72
N TRP A 106 -6.08 -24.66 21.81
CA TRP A 106 -7.43 -24.13 21.83
C TRP A 106 -7.44 -22.64 22.21
N GLN A 107 -7.97 -21.78 21.35
CA GLN A 107 -8.10 -20.35 21.64
C GLN A 107 -9.48 -20.03 22.22
N ILE A 108 -9.50 -19.25 23.30
CA ILE A 108 -10.72 -18.92 24.05
C ILE A 108 -11.23 -17.55 23.61
N PHE A 109 -12.45 -17.51 23.08
CA PHE A 109 -13.10 -16.29 22.57
C PHE A 109 -14.35 -15.88 23.36
N ALA A 110 -14.75 -16.66 24.37
CA ALA A 110 -15.84 -16.31 25.26
C ALA A 110 -15.39 -16.24 26.71
N ALA A 111 -15.82 -15.20 27.41
CA ALA A 111 -15.75 -15.10 28.86
C ALA A 111 -17.09 -14.55 29.39
N GLY A 112 -17.48 -14.96 30.59
CA GLY A 112 -18.68 -14.45 31.26
C GLY A 112 -18.40 -13.18 32.06
N ASP A 113 -19.44 -12.66 32.70
CA ASP A 113 -19.40 -11.76 33.85
C ASP A 113 -18.89 -12.45 35.13
N THR A 114 -19.01 -13.78 35.19
CA THR A 114 -18.45 -14.63 36.25
C THR A 114 -17.49 -15.68 35.69
N VAL A 115 -16.78 -16.37 36.58
CA VAL A 115 -16.00 -17.57 36.22
C VAL A 115 -16.92 -18.62 35.58
N LYS A 116 -16.51 -19.16 34.42
CA LYS A 116 -17.27 -20.19 33.69
C LYS A 116 -16.38 -21.36 33.33
N THR A 117 -16.91 -22.57 33.47
CA THR A 117 -16.28 -23.78 32.93
C THR A 117 -16.75 -23.98 31.50
N LEU A 118 -15.82 -23.98 30.56
CA LEU A 118 -16.07 -24.22 29.15
C LEU A 118 -15.54 -25.62 28.76
N PRO A 119 -16.36 -26.47 28.12
CA PRO A 119 -15.88 -27.74 27.60
C PRO A 119 -15.05 -27.53 26.33
N LEU A 120 -13.92 -28.23 26.22
CA LEU A 120 -13.21 -28.38 24.95
C LEU A 120 -14.03 -29.26 24.00
N LYS A 121 -13.63 -29.33 22.73
CA LYS A 121 -14.31 -30.19 21.75
C LYS A 121 -13.97 -31.66 22.02
N LYS A 122 -14.98 -32.53 21.88
CA LYS A 122 -14.75 -33.97 21.76
C LYS A 122 -14.04 -34.24 20.43
N LEU A 123 -13.10 -35.18 20.44
CA LEU A 123 -12.32 -35.50 19.24
C LEU A 123 -12.62 -36.92 18.79
N HIS A 124 -12.94 -37.06 17.52
CA HIS A 124 -13.14 -38.34 16.85
C HIS A 124 -11.94 -38.56 15.94
N LEU A 125 -10.90 -39.23 16.45
CA LEU A 125 -9.64 -39.40 15.74
C LEU A 125 -9.69 -40.67 14.89
N GLU A 126 -9.40 -40.54 13.60
CA GLU A 126 -9.31 -41.69 12.69
C GLU A 126 -7.84 -42.02 12.41
N PHE A 127 -7.52 -43.31 12.41
CA PHE A 127 -6.22 -43.84 12.04
C PHE A 127 -6.33 -44.79 10.87
N ARG A 128 -5.35 -44.76 9.98
CA ARG A 128 -5.33 -45.58 8.75
C ARG A 128 -4.08 -46.44 8.71
N ARG A 129 -4.26 -47.68 8.25
CA ARG A 129 -3.18 -48.62 7.90
C ARG A 129 -3.63 -49.44 6.70
N ASP A 130 -3.05 -49.19 5.53
CA ASP A 130 -3.47 -49.78 4.26
C ASP A 130 -4.99 -49.63 4.00
N GLN A 131 -5.76 -50.72 4.10
CA GLN A 131 -7.22 -50.73 3.95
C GLN A 131 -7.99 -50.72 5.29
N GLN A 132 -7.27 -50.76 6.42
CA GLN A 132 -7.87 -50.79 7.74
C GLN A 132 -8.01 -49.38 8.31
N ARG A 133 -9.14 -49.14 8.99
CA ARG A 133 -9.42 -47.90 9.71
C ARG A 133 -9.70 -48.21 11.17
N LEU A 134 -9.21 -47.35 12.04
CA LEU A 134 -9.41 -47.42 13.48
C LEU A 134 -9.90 -46.05 13.95
N ALA A 135 -11.05 -46.01 14.63
CA ALA A 135 -11.60 -44.78 15.20
C ALA A 135 -11.38 -44.78 16.71
N VAL A 136 -10.94 -43.65 17.25
CA VAL A 136 -10.66 -43.45 18.67
C VAL A 136 -11.34 -42.18 19.14
N ASP A 137 -12.24 -42.31 20.10
CA ASP A 137 -12.94 -41.18 20.69
C ASP A 137 -12.16 -40.67 21.90
N VAL A 138 -11.76 -39.40 21.84
CA VAL A 138 -11.16 -38.70 22.99
C VAL A 138 -12.23 -37.82 23.63
N PRO A 139 -12.52 -38.01 24.93
CA PRO A 139 -13.52 -37.22 25.62
C PRO A 139 -13.11 -35.74 25.66
N ALA A 140 -14.11 -34.86 25.66
CA ALA A 140 -13.90 -33.43 25.86
C ALA A 140 -13.30 -33.19 27.24
N ASP A 141 -12.18 -32.47 27.28
CA ASP A 141 -11.67 -31.89 28.51
C ASP A 141 -12.41 -30.58 28.83
N LYS A 142 -12.04 -29.90 29.92
CA LYS A 142 -12.67 -28.66 30.34
C LYS A 142 -11.63 -27.63 30.78
N VAL A 143 -11.96 -26.37 30.60
CA VAL A 143 -11.17 -25.24 31.07
C VAL A 143 -12.05 -24.27 31.87
N ILE A 144 -11.49 -23.70 32.91
CA ILE A 144 -12.12 -22.72 33.79
C ILE A 144 -11.60 -21.34 33.38
N VAL A 145 -12.50 -20.53 32.83
CA VAL A 145 -12.20 -19.19 32.32
C VAL A 145 -12.66 -18.15 33.31
N SER A 146 -11.73 -17.34 33.81
CA SER A 146 -12.03 -16.20 34.66
C SER A 146 -12.49 -15.00 33.83
N SER A 147 -13.37 -14.19 34.42
CA SER A 147 -13.77 -12.92 33.82
C SER A 147 -12.72 -11.85 34.08
N LEU A 148 -12.46 -11.02 33.08
CA LEU A 148 -11.74 -9.76 33.26
C LEU A 148 -12.66 -8.63 33.76
N LEU A 149 -13.98 -8.83 33.65
CA LEU A 149 -14.95 -7.89 34.17
C LEU A 149 -15.22 -8.16 35.66
N PRO A 150 -15.42 -7.11 36.46
CA PRO A 150 -15.90 -7.26 37.83
C PRO A 150 -17.25 -7.98 37.87
N ALA A 151 -17.43 -8.91 38.81
CA ALA A 151 -18.68 -9.65 38.99
C ALA A 151 -19.88 -8.75 39.36
N ARG A 152 -19.62 -7.53 39.85
CA ARG A 152 -20.61 -6.47 40.02
C ARG A 152 -20.01 -5.16 39.53
N ILE A 153 -20.65 -4.56 38.54
CA ILE A 153 -20.38 -3.18 38.16
C ILE A 153 -21.38 -2.34 38.94
N ASP A 154 -20.90 -1.58 39.93
CA ASP A 154 -21.77 -0.69 40.72
C ASP A 154 -22.46 0.33 39.80
N ALA A 155 -23.68 0.75 40.15
CA ALA A 155 -24.47 1.70 39.35
C ALA A 155 -23.73 3.02 39.05
N GLU A 156 -22.73 3.37 39.86
CA GLU A 156 -21.86 4.52 39.64
C GLU A 156 -20.91 4.35 38.44
N HIS A 157 -20.49 3.12 38.15
CA HIS A 157 -19.62 2.74 37.02
C HIS A 157 -20.40 2.38 35.75
N VAL A 158 -21.74 2.35 35.80
CA VAL A 158 -22.64 2.23 34.64
C VAL A 158 -23.09 3.61 34.14
N LYS A 159 -22.46 4.69 34.60
CA LYS A 159 -22.73 6.03 34.07
C LYS A 159 -22.09 6.15 32.68
N LEU A 160 -22.80 6.79 31.76
CA LEU A 160 -22.20 7.19 30.49
C LEU A 160 -20.97 8.06 30.79
N TYR A 161 -19.83 7.69 30.23
CA TYR A 161 -18.66 8.55 30.25
C TYR A 161 -19.00 9.86 29.53
N PRO A 162 -18.55 11.01 30.05
CA PRO A 162 -18.70 12.27 29.32
C PRO A 162 -17.99 12.16 27.97
N ASP A 163 -18.54 12.82 26.95
CA ASP A 163 -17.92 12.86 25.63
C ASP A 163 -16.51 13.45 25.73
N THR A 164 -15.51 12.61 25.45
CA THR A 164 -14.12 13.05 25.39
C THR A 164 -13.91 13.81 24.08
N PRO A 165 -13.36 15.05 24.10
CA PRO A 165 -13.05 15.76 22.87
C PRO A 165 -12.07 14.94 22.03
N LEU A 166 -12.23 14.99 20.70
CA LEU A 166 -11.32 14.28 19.81
C LEU A 166 -9.88 14.77 20.03
N PRO A 167 -8.88 13.87 19.99
CA PRO A 167 -7.49 14.28 20.09
C PRO A 167 -7.16 15.27 18.98
N GLU A 168 -6.55 16.41 19.35
CA GLU A 168 -6.14 17.43 18.40
C GLU A 168 -5.04 16.88 17.49
N TRP A 169 -5.32 16.76 16.19
CA TRP A 169 -4.28 16.39 15.23
C TRP A 169 -3.39 17.61 14.95
N PRO A 170 -2.05 17.47 15.05
CA PRO A 170 -1.13 18.56 14.79
C PRO A 170 -1.03 18.84 13.28
N LEU A 171 -1.97 19.63 12.74
CA LEU A 171 -2.04 19.99 11.31
C LEU A 171 -1.07 21.10 10.89
N ALA A 172 -0.35 21.69 11.85
CA ALA A 172 0.46 22.88 11.60
C ALA A 172 1.53 22.66 10.53
N SER A 173 2.19 21.51 10.53
CA SER A 173 3.25 21.21 9.55
C SER A 173 2.70 21.05 8.13
N GLN A 174 1.55 20.40 7.97
CA GLN A 174 0.88 20.23 6.68
C GLN A 174 0.38 21.56 6.13
N LEU A 175 -0.14 22.45 6.98
CA LEU A 175 -0.57 23.79 6.57
C LEU A 175 0.61 24.65 6.09
N TRP A 176 1.76 24.57 6.76
CA TRP A 176 2.98 25.27 6.31
C TRP A 176 3.51 24.72 4.98
N GLN A 177 3.46 23.41 4.77
CA GLN A 177 3.82 22.81 3.49
C GLN A 177 2.88 23.27 2.37
N LEU A 178 1.56 23.25 2.62
CA LEU A 178 0.57 23.74 1.66
C LEU A 178 0.79 25.20 1.32
N ALA A 179 1.05 26.05 2.31
CA ALA A 179 1.38 27.47 2.10
C ALA A 179 2.64 27.63 1.25
N GLY A 180 3.67 26.80 1.48
CA GLY A 180 4.89 26.77 0.67
C GLY A 180 4.61 26.45 -0.80
N TRP A 181 3.84 25.39 -1.06
CA TRP A 181 3.46 25.00 -2.42
C TRP A 181 2.59 26.04 -3.12
N LEU A 182 1.63 26.64 -2.40
CA LEU A 182 0.75 27.67 -2.95
C LEU A 182 1.55 28.94 -3.31
N SER A 183 2.52 29.31 -2.48
CA SER A 183 3.43 30.43 -2.75
C SER A 183 4.28 30.17 -4.01
N LEU A 184 4.86 28.97 -4.13
CA LEU A 184 5.66 28.60 -5.31
C LEU A 184 4.82 28.59 -6.59
N LEU A 185 3.58 28.09 -6.52
CA LEU A 185 2.63 28.17 -7.62
C LEU A 185 2.31 29.63 -7.99
N GLY A 186 2.06 30.49 -7.00
CA GLY A 186 1.82 31.91 -7.21
C GLY A 186 2.98 32.62 -7.91
N ILE A 187 4.21 32.36 -7.49
CA ILE A 187 5.43 32.91 -8.12
C ILE A 187 5.57 32.41 -9.56
N SER A 188 5.33 31.11 -9.80
CA SER A 188 5.40 30.52 -11.14
C SER A 188 4.37 31.12 -12.10
N VAL A 189 3.13 31.29 -11.64
CA VAL A 189 2.07 31.97 -12.41
C VAL A 189 2.46 33.42 -12.70
N LEU A 190 2.94 34.16 -11.71
CA LEU A 190 3.36 35.55 -11.89
C LEU A 190 4.52 35.67 -12.91
N TYR A 191 5.48 34.74 -12.86
CA TYR A 191 6.55 34.65 -13.83
C TYR A 191 6.02 34.37 -15.25
N LEU A 192 5.05 33.46 -15.40
CA LEU A 192 4.41 33.20 -16.69
C LEU A 192 3.68 34.44 -17.23
N LEU A 193 2.91 35.14 -16.38
CA LEU A 193 2.23 36.37 -16.78
C LEU A 193 3.22 37.46 -17.24
N TRP A 194 4.37 37.56 -16.57
CA TRP A 194 5.45 38.46 -16.99
C TRP A 194 6.09 38.00 -18.31
N TYR A 195 6.38 36.71 -18.46
CA TYR A 195 6.99 36.13 -19.67
C TYR A 195 6.12 36.30 -20.91
N PHE A 196 4.81 36.06 -20.79
CA PHE A 196 3.83 36.29 -21.87
C PHE A 196 3.51 37.78 -22.09
N GLY A 197 4.02 38.67 -21.24
CA GLY A 197 3.87 40.12 -21.36
C GLY A 197 2.48 40.64 -21.01
N TRP A 198 1.71 39.90 -20.21
CA TRP A 198 0.44 40.35 -19.64
C TRP A 198 0.66 41.33 -18.48
N ILE A 199 1.76 41.15 -17.74
CA ILE A 199 2.21 42.09 -16.72
C ILE A 199 3.50 42.76 -17.20
N GLN A 200 3.51 44.10 -17.24
CA GLN A 200 4.66 44.90 -17.62
C GLN A 200 5.27 45.54 -16.37
N LEU A 201 6.55 45.29 -16.12
CA LEU A 201 7.29 45.97 -15.06
C LEU A 201 7.48 47.46 -15.42
N PRO A 202 7.53 48.38 -14.44
CA PRO A 202 7.73 49.81 -14.68
C PRO A 202 9.00 50.13 -15.49
N GLN A 203 10.04 49.31 -15.37
CA GLN A 203 11.27 49.43 -16.16
C GLN A 203 11.06 49.08 -17.64
N GLU A 204 10.18 48.14 -17.98
CA GLU A 204 9.87 47.80 -19.39
C GLU A 204 9.04 48.91 -20.09
N LYS A 205 8.40 49.82 -19.33
CA LYS A 205 7.78 51.01 -19.93
C LYS A 205 8.81 51.94 -20.58
N ARG A 206 10.08 51.84 -20.18
CA ARG A 206 11.20 52.61 -20.74
C ARG A 206 11.91 51.92 -21.90
N MET A 207 11.33 50.83 -22.43
CA MET A 207 11.89 50.04 -23.53
C MET A 207 11.04 50.19 -24.82
N PRO A 208 11.09 51.35 -25.50
CA PRO A 208 10.29 51.63 -26.71
C PRO A 208 10.45 50.60 -27.83
N PHE A 209 11.66 50.08 -28.09
CA PHE A 209 11.88 49.13 -29.18
C PHE A 209 11.26 47.76 -28.90
N ARG A 210 11.31 47.30 -27.64
CA ARG A 210 10.68 46.05 -27.22
C ARG A 210 9.15 46.10 -27.31
N GLN A 211 8.55 47.25 -26.99
CA GLN A 211 7.10 47.46 -27.14
C GLN A 211 6.69 47.48 -28.62
N ALA A 212 7.46 48.15 -29.46
CA ALA A 212 7.22 48.16 -30.91
C ALA A 212 7.31 46.74 -31.50
N TRP A 213 8.36 45.96 -31.17
CA TRP A 213 8.50 44.58 -31.63
C TRP A 213 7.32 43.69 -31.21
N ARG A 214 6.89 43.73 -29.94
CA ARG A 214 5.75 42.94 -29.44
C ARG A 214 4.46 43.26 -30.20
N THR A 215 4.25 44.53 -30.52
CA THR A 215 3.06 44.98 -31.26
C THR A 215 3.14 44.57 -32.73
N ILE A 216 4.28 44.76 -33.38
CA ILE A 216 4.50 44.39 -34.79
C ILE A 216 4.39 42.88 -35.00
N ARG A 217 4.85 42.06 -34.05
CA ARG A 217 4.72 40.58 -34.10
C ARG A 217 3.26 40.11 -34.16
N ARG A 218 2.33 40.87 -33.58
CA ARG A 218 0.90 40.55 -33.54
C ARG A 218 0.11 41.12 -34.72
N LEU A 219 0.75 41.89 -35.61
CA LEU A 219 0.07 42.44 -36.78
C LEU A 219 -0.34 41.31 -37.75
N PRO A 220 -1.60 41.27 -38.20
CA PRO A 220 -2.03 40.40 -39.28
C PRO A 220 -1.32 40.80 -40.59
N ASP A 221 -1.19 39.87 -41.52
CA ASP A 221 -0.52 40.09 -42.81
C ASP A 221 -1.44 40.84 -43.80
N ASP A 222 -1.96 41.99 -43.38
CA ASP A 222 -2.93 42.81 -44.10
C ASP A 222 -2.26 43.79 -45.09
N GLY A 223 -1.33 43.26 -45.89
CA GLY A 223 -0.74 43.98 -47.02
C GLY A 223 -0.07 45.32 -46.68
N ASN A 224 -0.46 46.41 -47.36
CA ASN A 224 0.18 47.72 -47.22
C ASN A 224 -0.18 48.42 -45.90
N ALA A 225 -1.36 48.16 -45.33
CA ALA A 225 -1.79 48.77 -44.06
C ALA A 225 -0.95 48.27 -42.88
N ALA A 226 -0.69 46.95 -42.81
CA ALA A 226 0.18 46.36 -41.81
C ALA A 226 1.63 46.87 -41.92
N ARG A 227 2.15 47.05 -43.14
CA ARG A 227 3.48 47.63 -43.40
C ARG A 227 3.57 49.08 -42.91
N MET A 228 2.61 49.93 -43.26
CA MET A 228 2.57 51.32 -42.78
C MET A 228 2.44 51.38 -41.25
N GLN A 229 1.64 50.51 -40.63
CA GLN A 229 1.52 50.46 -39.18
C GLN A 229 2.83 50.03 -38.50
N ALA A 230 3.54 49.05 -39.07
CA ALA A 230 4.84 48.63 -38.59
C ALA A 230 5.89 49.77 -38.69
N MET A 231 5.92 50.51 -39.81
CA MET A 231 6.81 51.66 -39.97
C MET A 231 6.51 52.76 -38.92
N ARG A 232 5.24 53.07 -38.64
CA ARG A 232 4.86 54.03 -37.58
C ARG A 232 5.28 53.58 -36.18
N LEU A 233 5.21 52.28 -35.89
CA LEU A 233 5.61 51.74 -34.60
C LEU A 233 7.13 51.81 -34.39
N ILE A 234 7.91 51.57 -35.44
CA ILE A 234 9.38 51.71 -35.40
C ILE A 234 9.78 53.18 -35.28
N SER A 235 9.17 54.09 -36.06
CA SER A 235 9.46 55.52 -35.98
C SER A 235 9.11 56.10 -34.60
N ARG A 236 7.94 55.75 -34.06
CA ARG A 236 7.53 56.15 -32.70
C ARG A 236 8.50 55.64 -31.63
N ALA A 237 9.04 54.43 -31.78
CA ALA A 237 10.03 53.91 -30.85
C ALA A 237 11.36 54.68 -30.92
N MET A 238 11.79 55.06 -32.13
CA MET A 238 12.95 55.93 -32.33
C MET A 238 12.73 57.32 -31.69
N ASP A 239 11.56 57.93 -31.89
CA ASP A 239 11.22 59.23 -31.30
C ASP A 239 11.24 59.18 -29.76
N GLN A 240 10.72 58.09 -29.19
CA GLN A 240 10.72 57.86 -27.74
C GLN A 240 12.13 57.62 -27.20
N CYS A 241 13.00 56.97 -27.97
CA CYS A 241 14.39 56.73 -27.61
C CYS A 241 15.24 58.02 -27.69
N ALA A 242 14.97 58.87 -28.68
CA ALA A 242 15.65 60.15 -28.90
C ALA A 242 15.15 61.28 -27.99
N GLY A 243 13.88 61.23 -27.57
CA GLY A 243 13.20 62.32 -26.85
C GLY A 243 12.72 63.46 -27.76
N TYR A 244 12.86 63.31 -29.08
CA TYR A 244 12.42 64.26 -30.11
C TYR A 244 12.07 63.49 -31.40
N ALA A 245 11.40 64.15 -32.35
CA ALA A 245 11.04 63.53 -33.64
C ALA A 245 12.28 63.31 -34.51
N VAL A 246 12.58 62.05 -34.83
CA VAL A 246 13.75 61.65 -35.62
C VAL A 246 13.42 61.73 -37.11
N THR A 247 14.29 62.41 -37.86
CA THR A 247 14.25 62.54 -39.31
C THR A 247 15.60 62.11 -39.89
N ILE A 248 15.69 62.00 -41.22
CA ILE A 248 16.93 61.56 -41.87
C ILE A 248 18.10 62.53 -41.61
N GLU A 249 17.82 63.82 -41.43
CA GLU A 249 18.80 64.87 -41.19
C GLU A 249 19.39 64.84 -39.77
N ASN A 250 18.60 64.46 -38.77
CA ASN A 250 19.04 64.43 -37.36
C ASN A 250 19.48 63.03 -36.90
N LEU A 251 19.24 61.99 -37.71
CA LEU A 251 19.67 60.61 -37.45
C LEU A 251 21.18 60.48 -37.14
N PRO A 252 22.11 61.16 -37.84
CA PRO A 252 23.54 61.08 -37.50
C PRO A 252 23.86 61.59 -36.09
N GLY A 253 23.15 62.64 -35.63
CA GLY A 253 23.31 63.20 -34.29
C GLY A 253 22.82 62.25 -33.19
N LEU A 254 21.73 61.51 -33.46
CA LEU A 254 21.25 60.46 -32.57
C LEU A 254 22.25 59.30 -32.46
N LEU A 255 22.77 58.83 -33.60
CA LEU A 255 23.71 57.69 -33.64
C LEU A 255 25.05 58.02 -32.96
N ALA A 256 25.45 59.28 -32.93
CA ALA A 256 26.62 59.73 -32.17
C ALA A 256 26.37 59.71 -30.64
N THR A 257 25.13 59.87 -30.20
CA THR A 257 24.74 59.91 -28.78
C THR A 257 24.43 58.52 -28.23
N GLN A 258 23.82 57.65 -29.04
CA GLN A 258 23.46 56.27 -28.68
C GLN A 258 24.29 55.26 -29.47
N THR A 259 25.47 54.94 -28.93
CA THR A 259 26.45 54.01 -29.54
C THR A 259 25.89 52.60 -29.74
N ALA A 260 24.94 52.17 -28.92
CA ALA A 260 24.29 50.86 -29.03
C ALA A 260 23.52 50.70 -30.37
N ILE A 261 22.92 51.79 -30.88
CA ILE A 261 22.12 51.79 -32.11
C ILE A 261 22.99 52.06 -33.35
N ALA A 262 24.22 52.58 -33.16
CA ALA A 262 25.15 52.91 -34.23
C ALA A 262 25.51 51.72 -35.13
N ALA A 263 25.52 50.48 -34.59
CA ALA A 263 25.76 49.26 -35.37
C ALA A 263 24.70 48.99 -36.45
N HIS A 264 23.56 49.67 -36.41
CA HIS A 264 22.46 49.55 -37.37
C HIS A 264 22.21 50.82 -38.19
N ALA A 265 23.18 51.75 -38.21
CA ALA A 265 23.07 53.05 -38.87
C ALA A 265 22.63 52.96 -40.33
N GLU A 266 23.20 52.04 -41.11
CA GLU A 266 22.89 51.90 -42.53
C GLU A 266 21.46 51.40 -42.78
N ALA A 267 21.02 50.40 -42.01
CA ALA A 267 19.67 49.87 -42.07
C ALA A 267 18.62 50.92 -41.65
N LEU A 268 18.94 51.74 -40.64
CA LEU A 268 18.09 52.85 -40.21
C LEU A 268 18.02 53.97 -41.25
N ARG A 269 19.13 54.30 -41.91
CA ARG A 269 19.12 55.30 -42.98
C ARG A 269 18.22 54.87 -44.14
N HIS A 270 18.35 53.61 -44.59
CA HIS A 270 17.50 53.05 -45.63
C HIS A 270 16.03 53.02 -45.20
N PHE A 271 15.75 52.68 -43.94
CA PHE A 271 14.41 52.73 -43.39
C PHE A 271 13.80 54.14 -43.42
N TYR A 272 14.53 55.18 -43.00
CA TYR A 272 14.01 56.55 -42.99
C TYR A 272 13.81 57.15 -44.38
N GLN A 273 14.62 56.77 -45.37
CA GLN A 273 14.38 57.10 -46.78
C GLN A 273 13.04 56.52 -47.25
N GLU A 274 12.78 55.26 -46.91
CA GLU A 274 11.54 54.57 -47.27
C GLU A 274 10.32 55.09 -46.51
N VAL A 275 10.48 55.50 -45.25
CA VAL A 275 9.44 56.24 -44.49
C VAL A 275 9.10 57.54 -45.22
N GLN A 276 10.10 58.27 -45.71
CA GLN A 276 9.87 59.52 -46.42
C GLN A 276 9.07 59.30 -47.72
N HIS A 277 9.46 58.29 -48.51
CA HIS A 277 8.76 57.92 -49.74
C HIS A 277 7.34 57.38 -49.49
N ALA A 278 7.17 56.51 -48.49
CA ALA A 278 5.88 55.88 -48.22
C ALA A 278 4.86 56.84 -47.59
N PHE A 279 5.26 57.71 -46.66
CA PHE A 279 4.33 58.60 -45.95
C PHE A 279 4.11 59.95 -46.63
N PHE A 280 5.13 60.50 -47.32
CA PHE A 280 5.03 61.85 -47.90
C PHE A 280 4.91 61.86 -49.42
N ALA A 281 5.48 60.87 -50.13
CA ALA A 281 5.36 60.76 -51.58
C ALA A 281 4.19 59.87 -52.04
N GLY A 282 3.43 59.28 -51.12
CA GLY A 282 2.24 58.45 -51.41
C GLY A 282 2.56 57.13 -52.12
N GLN A 283 3.82 56.69 -52.07
CA GLN A 283 4.28 55.45 -52.69
C GLN A 283 4.01 54.25 -51.79
N GLN A 284 3.89 53.05 -52.37
CA GLN A 284 3.77 51.84 -51.57
C GLN A 284 5.09 51.56 -50.85
N ALA A 285 5.04 51.10 -49.60
CA ALA A 285 6.24 50.73 -48.85
C ALA A 285 6.97 49.59 -49.57
N ALA A 286 8.22 49.84 -49.99
CA ALA A 286 9.04 48.84 -50.68
C ALA A 286 9.47 47.71 -49.73
N TRP A 287 9.58 48.00 -48.43
CA TRP A 287 9.90 47.01 -47.41
C TRP A 287 8.75 46.04 -47.17
N SER A 288 9.08 44.75 -47.13
CA SER A 288 8.17 43.70 -46.70
C SER A 288 7.89 43.77 -45.19
N LEU A 289 6.76 43.21 -44.77
CA LEU A 289 6.42 43.12 -43.34
C LEU A 289 7.45 42.27 -42.57
N GLU A 290 8.06 41.27 -43.21
CA GLU A 290 9.12 40.46 -42.63
C GLU A 290 10.40 41.24 -42.37
N GLU A 291 10.83 42.09 -43.31
CA GLU A 291 12.01 42.94 -43.14
C GLU A 291 11.82 43.95 -42.00
N LEU A 292 10.61 44.55 -41.90
CA LEU A 292 10.25 45.43 -40.79
C LEU A 292 10.23 44.69 -39.45
N LYS A 293 9.73 43.44 -39.43
CA LYS A 293 9.78 42.56 -38.26
C LYS A 293 11.23 42.25 -37.86
N GLN A 294 12.10 41.94 -38.82
CA GLN A 294 13.52 41.66 -38.56
C GLN A 294 14.26 42.89 -38.01
N LEU A 295 14.02 44.08 -38.58
CA LEU A 295 14.60 45.34 -38.08
C LEU A 295 14.15 45.61 -36.64
N ALA A 296 12.84 45.54 -36.37
CA ALA A 296 12.29 45.74 -35.02
C ALA A 296 12.84 44.73 -34.01
N ARG A 297 13.03 43.47 -34.41
CA ARG A 297 13.66 42.43 -33.58
C ARG A 297 15.11 42.79 -33.24
N ARG A 298 15.92 43.23 -34.20
CA ARG A 298 17.32 43.62 -33.97
C ARG A 298 17.41 44.81 -33.01
N LEU A 299 16.60 45.86 -33.24
CA LEU A 299 16.55 47.03 -32.35
C LEU A 299 16.09 46.66 -30.93
N SER A 300 15.16 45.72 -30.78
CA SER A 300 14.72 45.24 -29.46
C SER A 300 15.80 44.48 -28.68
N GLN A 301 16.80 43.90 -29.35
CA GLN A 301 17.89 43.17 -28.72
C GLN A 301 18.97 44.12 -28.20
N VAL A 302 19.19 45.24 -28.89
CA VAL A 302 20.13 46.30 -28.48
C VAL A 302 19.71 46.96 -27.17
N GLU A 303 18.42 47.03 -26.88
CA GLU A 303 17.86 47.64 -25.67
C GLU A 303 17.99 46.75 -24.41
N VAL A 304 18.43 45.48 -24.58
CA VAL A 304 18.61 44.49 -23.50
C VAL A 304 20.06 44.43 -23.00
N SER A 305 21.02 44.90 -23.81
CA SER A 305 22.46 44.96 -23.53
C SER A 305 22.89 46.32 -23.04
#